data_AF-A0A7X7BSB0-F1
#
_entry.id   AF-A0A7X7BSB0-F1
#
_cell.length_a   1.000
_cell.length_b   1.000
_cell.length_c   1.000
_cell.angle_alpha   90.00
_cell.angle_beta   90.00
_cell.angle_gamma   90.00
#
_symmetry.space_group_name_H-M   'P 1'
#
loop_
_entity.id
_entity.type
_entity.pdbx_description
1 polymer ?
#
loop_
_entity_poly.entity_id
_entity_poly.type
_entity_poly.pdbx_seq_one_letter_code
_entity_poly.pdbx_strand_id
1 'polypeptide(L)'
;MFNAIFWILLIWLLINGIWMWFKLDDQKLQKTFAWINVVAVIVGFWVFYGVSHPAGTLATWFLVVNWVNVVIAILQFYFGYRKAN
;
A
#
# COMPACT_ATOMS: atom_id res chain seq x y z
N MET A 1 -11.32 -4.61 14.49
CA MET A 1 -11.17 -3.81 13.24
C MET A 1 -9.70 -3.47 12.96
N PHE A 2 -9.02 -2.75 13.86
CA PHE A 2 -7.60 -2.38 13.71
C PHE A 2 -6.66 -3.55 13.34
N ASN A 3 -6.64 -4.61 14.16
CA ASN A 3 -5.78 -5.77 13.93
C ASN A 3 -6.08 -6.47 12.60
N ALA A 4 -7.36 -6.62 12.25
CA ALA A 4 -7.76 -7.26 10.99
C ALA A 4 -7.31 -6.44 9.76
N ILE A 5 -7.51 -5.12 9.78
CA ILE A 5 -7.10 -4.23 8.69
C ILE A 5 -5.58 -4.19 8.56
N PHE A 6 -4.85 -4.20 9.69
CA PHE A 6 -3.39 -4.31 9.67
C PHE A 6 -2.92 -5.53 8.87
N TRP A 7 -3.43 -6.72 9.17
CA TRP A 7 -3.03 -7.94 8.45
C TRP A 7 -3.46 -7.94 6.99
N ILE A 8 -4.64 -7.39 6.67
CA ILE A 8 -5.10 -7.23 5.29
C ILE A 8 -4.13 -6.34 4.51
N LEU A 9 -3.73 -5.19 5.07
CA LEU A 9 -2.82 -4.25 4.42
C LEU A 9 -1.39 -4.79 4.32
N LEU A 10 -0.95 -5.57 5.31
CA LEU A 10 0.36 -6.21 5.28
C LEU A 10 0.43 -7.29 4.18
N ILE A 11 -0.58 -8.15 4.10
CA ILE A 11 -0.65 -9.19 3.05
C ILE A 11 -0.78 -8.53 1.67
N TRP A 12 -1.60 -7.50 1.56
CA TRP A 12 -1.71 -6.70 0.35
C TRP A 12 -0.36 -6.12 -0.08
N LEU A 13 0.38 -5.49 0.85
CA LEU A 13 1.71 -4.93 0.59
C LEU A 13 2.66 -6.00 0.03
N LEU A 14 2.67 -7.20 0.60
CA LEU A 14 3.53 -8.29 0.15
C LEU A 14 3.18 -8.76 -1.25
N ILE A 15 1.90 -9.06 -1.50
CA ILE A 15 1.44 -9.54 -2.81
C ILE A 15 1.67 -8.47 -3.87
N ASN A 16 1.27 -7.23 -3.59
CA ASN A 16 1.38 -6.12 -4.51
C ASN A 16 2.86 -5.78 -4.80
N GLY A 17 3.71 -5.71 -3.77
CA GLY A 17 5.14 -5.45 -3.94
C GLY A 17 5.83 -6.51 -4.81
N ILE A 18 5.49 -7.79 -4.62
CA ILE A 18 5.99 -8.89 -5.46
C ILE A 18 5.53 -8.70 -6.91
N TRP A 19 4.23 -8.51 -7.12
CA TRP A 19 3.67 -8.34 -8.47
C TRP A 19 4.21 -7.11 -9.20
N MET A 20 4.43 -6.00 -8.48
CA MET A 20 5.04 -4.79 -9.02
C MET A 20 6.40 -5.10 -9.65
N TRP A 21 7.26 -5.86 -8.96
CA TRP A 21 8.59 -6.25 -9.45
C TRP A 21 8.57 -7.24 -10.61
N PHE A 22 7.65 -8.20 -10.63
CA PHE A 22 7.58 -9.16 -11.74
C PHE A 22 6.95 -8.59 -13.02
N LYS A 23 6.21 -7.49 -12.94
CA LYS A 23 5.48 -6.88 -14.06
C LYS A 23 5.77 -5.39 -14.22
N LEU A 24 7.02 -4.98 -14.04
CA LEU A 24 7.42 -3.58 -14.12
C LEU A 24 7.12 -2.90 -15.46
N ASP A 25 7.17 -3.66 -16.55
CA ASP A 25 6.97 -3.13 -17.90
C ASP A 25 5.49 -3.09 -18.32
N ASP A 26 4.59 -3.70 -17.54
CA ASP A 26 3.14 -3.65 -17.79
C ASP A 26 2.54 -2.37 -17.19
N GLN A 27 2.59 -1.28 -17.96
CA GLN A 27 2.10 0.03 -17.53
C GLN A 27 0.62 0.01 -17.10
N LYS A 28 -0.23 -0.79 -17.74
CA LYS A 28 -1.66 -0.86 -17.41
C LYS A 28 -1.84 -1.49 -16.04
N LEU A 29 -1.11 -2.56 -15.76
CA LEU A 29 -1.11 -3.20 -14.46
C LEU A 29 -0.55 -2.28 -13.37
N GLN A 30 0.56 -1.59 -13.63
CA GLN A 30 1.16 -0.63 -12.69
C GLN A 30 0.21 0.51 -12.33
N LYS A 31 -0.48 1.11 -13.32
CA LYS A 31 -1.52 2.12 -13.08
C LYS A 31 -2.65 1.59 -12.21
N THR A 32 -3.09 0.36 -12.47
CA THR A 32 -4.19 -0.26 -11.73
C THR A 32 -3.79 -0.51 -10.29
N PHE A 33 -2.62 -1.10 -10.05
CA PHE A 33 -2.11 -1.32 -8.69
C PHE A 33 -1.82 -0.02 -7.94
N ALA A 34 -1.33 1.03 -8.61
CA ALA A 34 -1.13 2.34 -8.01
C ALA A 34 -2.44 2.88 -7.40
N TRP A 35 -3.53 2.87 -8.16
CA TRP A 35 -4.83 3.33 -7.67
C TRP A 35 -5.42 2.44 -6.57
N ILE A 36 -5.24 1.13 -6.64
CA ILE A 36 -5.65 0.23 -5.55
C ILE A 36 -4.84 0.56 -4.28
N ASN A 37 -3.54 0.84 -4.41
CA ASN A 37 -2.71 1.26 -3.29
C ASN A 37 -3.14 2.60 -2.69
N VAL A 38 -3.60 3.56 -3.50
CA VAL A 38 -4.17 4.82 -2.98
C VAL A 38 -5.36 4.52 -2.07
N VAL A 39 -6.28 3.65 -2.48
CA VAL A 39 -7.42 3.24 -1.64
C VAL A 39 -6.95 2.56 -0.36
N ALA A 40 -5.99 1.65 -0.46
CA ALA A 40 -5.42 0.94 0.69
C ALA A 40 -4.78 1.91 1.69
N VAL A 41 -4.04 2.92 1.21
CA VAL A 41 -3.44 3.98 2.02
C VAL A 41 -4.50 4.82 2.74
N ILE A 42 -5.55 5.25 2.02
CA ILE A 42 -6.64 6.04 2.62
C ILE A 42 -7.33 5.25 3.73
N VAL A 43 -7.67 3.98 3.47
CA VAL A 43 -8.28 3.10 4.47
C VAL A 43 -7.33 2.85 5.64
N GLY A 44 -6.05 2.62 5.38
CA GLY A 44 -5.03 2.37 6.40
C GLY A 44 -4.86 3.54 7.36
N PHE A 45 -4.74 4.76 6.85
CA PHE A 45 -4.64 5.96 7.68
C PHE A 45 -5.96 6.30 8.38
N TRP A 46 -7.11 6.11 7.71
CA TRP A 46 -8.41 6.27 8.35
C TRP A 46 -8.56 5.32 9.55
N VAL A 47 -8.18 4.05 9.40
CA VAL A 47 -8.30 3.08 10.50
C VAL A 47 -7.31 3.37 11.62
N PHE A 48 -6.12 3.87 11.30
CA PHE A 48 -5.13 4.24 12.30
C PHE A 48 -5.56 5.45 13.13
N TYR A 49 -6.08 6.52 12.50
CA TYR A 49 -6.42 7.76 13.21
C TYR A 49 -7.89 7.85 13.64
N GLY A 50 -8.80 7.15 12.95
CA GLY A 50 -10.24 7.25 13.13
C GLY A 50 -10.86 6.17 14.02
N VAL A 51 -10.07 5.20 14.50
CA VAL A 51 -10.56 4.08 15.32
C VAL A 51 -9.73 3.98 16.59
N SER A 52 -10.39 3.81 17.74
CA SER A 52 -9.69 3.59 19.01
C SER A 52 -8.91 2.27 18.98
N HIS A 53 -7.61 2.35 19.29
CA HIS A 53 -6.73 1.21 19.47
C HIS A 53 -5.69 1.50 20.56
N PRO A 54 -5.17 0.48 21.26
CA PRO A 54 -4.10 0.67 22.23
C PRO A 54 -2.81 1.14 21.53
N ALA A 55 -2.02 1.95 22.24
CA ALA A 55 -0.66 2.24 21.85
C ALA A 55 0.23 1.00 22.06
N GLY A 56 1.18 0.77 21.16
CA GLY A 56 2.11 -0.35 21.28
C GLY A 56 2.79 -0.72 19.96
N THR A 57 3.59 -1.77 19.99
CA THR A 57 4.43 -2.23 18.87
C THR A 57 3.63 -2.48 17.59
N LEU A 58 2.42 -3.04 17.69
CA LEU A 58 1.56 -3.27 16.53
C LEU A 58 1.10 -1.95 15.87
N ALA A 59 0.85 -0.90 16.66
CA ALA A 59 0.49 0.40 16.12
C ALA A 59 1.65 1.05 15.38
N THR A 60 2.87 0.97 15.92
CA THR A 60 4.07 1.42 15.22
C THR A 60 4.24 0.69 13.87
N TRP A 61 4.09 -0.63 13.85
CA TRP A 61 4.20 -1.41 12.63
C TRP A 61 3.08 -1.14 11.62
N PHE A 62 1.86 -0.87 12.08
CA PHE A 62 0.78 -0.46 11.19
C PHE A 62 1.14 0.87 10.51
N LEU A 63 1.62 1.86 11.26
CA LEU A 63 2.04 3.13 10.67
C LEU A 63 3.18 2.91 9.65
N VAL A 64 4.17 2.06 9.97
CA VAL A 64 5.23 1.68 9.02
C VAL A 64 4.64 1.06 7.74
N VAL A 65 3.74 0.07 7.85
CA VAL A 65 3.10 -0.58 6.70
C VAL A 65 2.33 0.41 5.84
N ASN A 66 1.60 1.35 6.44
CA ASN A 66 0.88 2.39 5.72
C ASN A 66 1.83 3.28 4.92
N TRP A 67 2.93 3.74 5.53
CA TRP A 67 3.93 4.55 4.82
C TRP A 67 4.67 3.77 3.73
N VAL A 68 4.95 2.48 3.92
CA VAL A 68 5.53 1.67 2.85
C VAL A 68 4.54 1.53 1.69
N ASN A 69 3.24 1.34 1.94
CA ASN A 69 2.20 1.35 0.90
C ASN A 69 2.17 2.68 0.12
N VAL A 70 2.40 3.83 0.78
CA VAL A 70 2.54 5.13 0.10
C VAL A 70 3.73 5.12 -0.86
N VAL A 71 4.91 4.66 -0.41
CA VAL A 71 6.11 4.60 -1.25
C VAL A 71 5.90 3.69 -2.45
N ILE A 72 5.28 2.52 -2.25
CA ILE A 72 4.95 1.60 -3.35
C ILE A 72 3.97 2.27 -4.32
N ALA A 73 2.92 2.96 -3.84
CA ALA A 73 1.99 3.68 -4.71
C ALA A 73 2.73 4.68 -5.62
N ILE A 74 3.64 5.47 -5.06
CA ILE A 74 4.44 6.45 -5.81
C ILE A 74 5.29 5.76 -6.89
N LEU A 75 5.98 4.67 -6.54
CA LEU A 75 6.77 3.90 -7.50
C LEU A 75 5.90 3.34 -8.63
N GLN A 76 4.72 2.82 -8.31
CA GLN A 76 3.78 2.30 -9.31
C GLN A 76 3.22 3.40 -10.22
N PHE A 77 2.96 4.59 -9.68
CA PHE A 77 2.63 5.76 -10.52
C PHE A 77 3.79 6.11 -11.44
N TYR A 78 5.02 6.13 -10.94
CA TYR A 78 6.19 6.39 -11.77
C TYR A 78 6.33 5.37 -12.91
N PHE A 79 6.32 4.07 -12.60
CA PHE A 79 6.47 3.02 -13.62
C PHE A 79 5.25 2.89 -14.55
N GLY A 80 4.05 3.21 -14.05
CA GLY A 80 2.83 3.22 -14.83
C GLY A 80 2.76 4.37 -15.84
N TYR A 81 3.25 5.56 -15.47
CA TYR A 81 3.14 6.77 -16.30
C TYR A 81 4.45 7.21 -16.96
N ARG A 82 5.58 6.56 -16.69
CA ARG A 82 6.83 6.81 -17.43
C ARG A 82 6.58 6.61 -18.92
N LYS A 83 7.15 7.48 -19.75
CA LYS A 83 7.17 7.27 -21.19
C LYS A 83 8.04 6.04 -21.46
N ALA A 84 7.47 5.04 -22.13
CA ALA A 84 8.29 4.02 -22.78
C ALA A 84 8.89 4.69 -24.02
N ASN A 85 10.21 4.76 -24.08
CA ASN A 85 10.93 5.19 -25.28
C ASN A 85 10.80 4.13 -26.37
#